data_AF-A0A0Q5FIP9-F1
#
_entry.id   AF-A0A0Q5FIP9-F1
#
_cell.length_a   1.000
_cell.length_b   1.000
_cell.length_c   1.000
_cell.angle_alpha   90.00
_cell.angle_beta   90.00
_cell.angle_gamma   90.00
#
_symmetry.space_group_name_H-M   'P 1'
#
loop_
_entity.id
_entity.type
_entity.pdbx_description
1 polymer ?
#
loop_
_entity_poly.entity_id
_entity_poly.type
_entity_poly.pdbx_seq_one_letter_code
_entity_poly.pdbx_strand_id
1 'polypeptide(L)'
;MSAPRGFVRRHPWVTLLLLAMAALIVWLWQQRVALQAFPDIISAYTAKEYCSCRYVTRNPAEYCRGYVKQYVPGTLSDDAATRTVTASGMGRSNRAMWLGERQGCRLLSTP
;
A
#
# COMPACT_ATOMS: atom_id res chain seq x y z
N MET A 1 -16.40 -45.24 1.53
CA MET A 1 -15.44 -44.15 1.82
C MET A 1 -14.98 -44.29 3.27
N SER A 2 -13.92 -45.07 3.50
CA SER A 2 -13.41 -45.34 4.85
C SER A 2 -12.72 -44.10 5.41
N ALA A 3 -13.15 -43.64 6.58
CA ALA A 3 -12.69 -42.41 7.19
C ALA A 3 -11.16 -42.40 7.46
N PRO A 4 -10.47 -41.25 7.33
CA PRO A 4 -9.01 -41.11 7.40
C PRO A 4 -8.46 -41.15 8.84
N ARG A 5 -9.05 -41.97 9.72
CA ARG A 5 -8.69 -42.04 11.15
C ARG A 5 -7.23 -42.48 11.38
N GLY A 6 -6.61 -43.18 10.43
CA GLY A 6 -5.21 -43.62 10.51
C GLY A 6 -4.17 -42.52 10.21
N PHE A 7 -4.50 -41.53 9.37
CA PHE A 7 -3.55 -40.50 8.93
C PHE A 7 -3.35 -39.42 10.00
N VAL A 8 -4.45 -38.97 10.62
CA VAL A 8 -4.43 -37.96 11.70
C VAL A 8 -3.63 -38.42 12.93
N ARG A 9 -3.70 -39.72 13.26
CA ARG A 9 -3.02 -40.30 14.42
C ARG A 9 -1.53 -40.56 14.19
N ARG A 10 -1.09 -40.73 12.94
CA ARG A 10 0.32 -40.97 12.57
C ARG A 10 1.11 -39.69 12.26
N HIS A 11 0.44 -38.65 11.75
CA HIS A 11 1.09 -37.38 11.40
C HIS A 11 0.30 -36.17 11.93
N PRO A 12 0.28 -35.95 13.25
CA PRO A 12 -0.48 -34.87 13.87
C PRO A 12 -0.01 -33.48 13.39
N TRP A 13 1.29 -33.30 13.19
CA TRP A 13 1.88 -32.05 12.69
C TRP A 13 1.42 -31.68 11.28
N VAL A 14 1.36 -32.67 10.38
CA VAL A 14 0.87 -32.45 9.00
C VAL A 14 -0.60 -32.06 9.03
N THR A 15 -1.40 -32.73 9.86
CA THR A 15 -2.82 -32.41 10.01
C THR A 15 -3.01 -30.99 10.57
N LEU A 16 -2.24 -30.60 11.59
CA LEU A 16 -2.25 -29.24 12.14
C LEU A 16 -1.83 -28.19 11.11
N LEU A 17 -0.77 -28.45 10.32
CA LEU A 17 -0.33 -27.54 9.27
C LEU A 17 -1.41 -27.36 8.20
N LEU A 18 -2.07 -28.44 7.77
CA LEU A 18 -3.18 -28.36 6.82
C LEU A 18 -4.36 -27.55 7.37
N LEU A 19 -4.71 -27.73 8.64
CA LEU A 19 -5.76 -26.93 9.29
C LEU A 19 -5.36 -25.45 9.40
N ALA A 20 -4.12 -25.16 9.78
CA ALA A 20 -3.61 -23.79 9.83
C ALA A 20 -3.62 -23.13 8.45
N MET A 21 -3.24 -23.86 7.41
CA MET A 21 -3.25 -23.37 6.03
C MET A 21 -4.68 -23.13 5.54
N ALA A 22 -5.63 -24.02 5.85
CA ALA A 22 -7.04 -23.82 5.55
C ALA A 22 -7.61 -22.59 6.27
N ALA A 23 -7.30 -22.41 7.55
CA ALA A 23 -7.69 -21.23 8.31
C ALA A 23 -7.11 -19.94 7.71
N LEU A 24 -5.83 -19.96 7.31
CA LEU A 24 -5.18 -18.83 6.66
C LEU A 24 -5.84 -18.49 5.32
N ILE A 25 -6.20 -19.48 4.51
CA ILE A 25 -6.89 -19.27 3.22
C ILE A 25 -8.26 -18.64 3.45
N VAL A 26 -9.05 -19.14 4.41
CA VAL A 26 -10.35 -18.54 4.76
C VAL A 26 -10.17 -17.09 5.21
N TRP A 27 -9.17 -16.82 6.05
CA TRP A 27 -8.87 -15.48 6.51
C TRP A 27 -8.44 -14.54 5.38
N LEU A 28 -7.54 -14.98 4.50
CA LEU A 28 -7.12 -14.22 3.32
C LEU A 28 -8.31 -13.91 2.40
N TRP A 29 -9.22 -14.87 2.21
CA TRP A 29 -10.43 -14.67 1.43
C TRP A 29 -11.35 -13.61 2.06
N GLN A 30 -11.54 -13.68 3.38
CA GLN A 30 -12.33 -12.69 4.11
C GLN A 30 -11.69 -11.29 4.04
N GLN A 31 -10.36 -11.21 4.11
CA GLN A 31 -9.60 -9.96 4.09
C GLN A 31 -9.21 -9.47 2.68
N ARG A 32 -9.67 -10.15 1.62
CA ARG A 32 -9.23 -9.89 0.23
C ARG A 32 -9.36 -8.42 -0.18
N VAL A 33 -10.42 -7.75 0.24
CA VAL A 33 -10.69 -6.34 -0.11
C VAL A 33 -9.68 -5.42 0.56
N ALA A 34 -9.42 -5.62 1.86
CA ALA A 34 -8.43 -4.84 2.59
C ALA A 34 -7.01 -5.06 2.02
N LEU A 35 -6.67 -6.30 1.69
CA LEU A 35 -5.38 -6.65 1.08
C LEU A 35 -5.20 -6.00 -0.30
N GLN A 36 -6.26 -5.88 -1.09
CA GLN A 36 -6.22 -5.23 -2.40
C GLN A 36 -6.10 -3.70 -2.33
N ALA A 37 -6.56 -3.07 -1.24
CA ALA A 37 -6.47 -1.62 -1.05
C ALA A 37 -5.07 -1.16 -0.64
N PHE A 38 -4.30 -2.01 0.06
CA PHE A 38 -3.00 -1.64 0.64
C PHE A 38 -1.98 -1.09 -0.37
N PRO A 39 -1.79 -1.68 -1.56
CA PRO A 39 -0.90 -1.14 -2.59
C PRO A 39 -1.25 0.29 -3.01
N ASP A 40 -2.54 0.58 -3.19
CA ASP A 40 -3.00 1.91 -3.63
C ASP A 40 -2.83 2.94 -2.51
N ILE A 41 -3.04 2.54 -1.25
CA ILE A 41 -2.83 3.41 -0.08
C ILE A 41 -1.39 3.92 -0.01
N ILE A 42 -0.38 3.08 -0.26
CA ILE A 42 1.02 3.49 -0.15
C ILE A 42 1.40 4.55 -1.19
N SER A 43 1.11 4.32 -2.47
CA SER A 43 1.42 5.29 -3.52
C SER A 43 0.60 6.57 -3.36
N ALA A 44 -0.69 6.46 -3.02
CA ALA A 44 -1.54 7.63 -2.76
C ALA A 44 -1.03 8.46 -1.56
N TYR A 45 -0.74 7.81 -0.43
CA TYR A 45 -0.20 8.46 0.76
C TYR A 45 1.12 9.17 0.46
N THR A 46 2.05 8.46 -0.20
CA THR A 46 3.38 8.99 -0.52
C THR A 46 3.29 10.22 -1.42
N ALA A 47 2.46 10.18 -2.47
CA ALA A 47 2.25 11.32 -3.36
C ALA A 47 1.65 12.52 -2.62
N LYS A 48 0.60 12.29 -1.82
CA LYS A 48 -0.13 13.35 -1.12
C LYS A 48 0.70 14.00 -0.01
N GLU A 49 1.34 13.20 0.84
CA GLU A 49 2.15 13.71 1.94
C GLU A 49 3.40 14.42 1.45
N TYR A 50 4.04 13.92 0.39
CA TYR A 50 5.18 14.62 -0.20
C TYR A 50 4.75 15.96 -0.78
N CYS A 51 3.65 15.99 -1.54
CA CYS A 51 3.08 17.23 -2.08
C CYS A 51 2.78 18.22 -0.96
N SER A 52 2.13 17.79 0.11
CA SER A 52 1.80 18.64 1.26
C SER A 52 3.06 19.21 1.89
N CYS A 53 4.03 18.36 2.22
CA CYS A 53 5.32 18.76 2.77
C CYS A 53 6.02 19.80 1.88
N ARG A 54 6.06 19.55 0.57
CA ARG A 54 6.82 20.35 -0.41
C ARG A 54 6.17 21.68 -0.76
N TYR A 55 4.85 21.71 -0.90
CA TYR A 55 4.11 22.84 -1.49
C TYR A 55 3.17 23.54 -0.53
N VAL A 56 2.57 22.83 0.44
CA VAL A 56 1.74 23.45 1.49
C VAL A 56 2.64 23.99 2.60
N THR A 57 3.50 23.13 3.16
CA THR A 57 4.42 23.52 4.24
C THR A 57 5.71 24.18 3.73
N ARG A 58 5.96 24.10 2.41
CA ARG A 58 7.12 24.70 1.72
C ARG A 58 8.49 24.22 2.21
N ASN A 59 8.57 22.96 2.66
CA ASN A 59 9.84 22.34 3.01
C ASN A 59 10.70 22.01 1.77
N PRO A 60 12.03 21.90 1.93
CA PRO A 60 12.92 21.51 0.84
C PRO A 60 12.66 20.07 0.38
N ALA A 61 12.88 19.81 -0.91
CA ALA A 61 12.57 18.52 -1.55
C ALA A 61 13.26 17.32 -0.88
N GLU A 62 14.53 17.46 -0.47
CA GLU A 62 15.29 16.40 0.20
C GLU A 62 14.69 16.02 1.56
N TYR A 63 14.25 17.01 2.35
CA TYR A 63 13.58 16.74 3.61
C TYR A 63 12.29 15.95 3.39
N CYS A 64 11.48 16.37 2.40
CA CYS A 64 10.23 15.69 2.09
C CYS A 64 10.46 14.27 1.56
N ARG A 65 11.56 14.00 0.84
CA ARG A 65 11.93 12.65 0.40
C ARG A 65 12.21 11.73 1.59
N GLY A 66 12.92 12.24 2.59
CA GLY A 66 13.14 11.54 3.85
C GLY A 66 11.84 11.31 4.63
N TYR A 67 10.98 12.33 4.70
CA TYR A 67 9.70 12.28 5.43
C TYR A 67 8.74 11.21 4.92
N VAL A 68 8.62 11.03 3.59
CA VAL A 68 7.69 10.05 3.01
C VAL A 68 8.30 8.68 2.76
N LYS A 69 9.56 8.46 3.12
CA LYS A 69 10.30 7.23 2.80
C LYS A 69 9.57 6.00 3.35
N GLN A 70 9.30 5.05 2.47
CA GLN A 70 8.66 3.77 2.81
C GLN A 70 9.68 2.63 2.83
N TYR A 71 9.39 1.57 3.60
CA TYR A 71 10.20 0.34 3.60
C TYR A 71 9.98 -0.54 2.36
N VAL A 72 8.94 -0.25 1.58
CA VAL A 72 8.62 -0.98 0.36
C VAL A 72 9.23 -0.31 -0.87
N PRO A 73 9.59 -1.07 -1.92
CA PRO A 73 10.09 -0.49 -3.16
C PRO A 73 9.05 0.42 -3.83
N GLY A 74 9.51 1.56 -4.32
CA GLY A 74 8.66 2.54 -4.99
C GLY A 74 9.49 3.62 -5.69
N THR A 75 8.80 4.45 -6.47
CA THR A 75 9.40 5.63 -7.11
C THR A 75 8.64 6.89 -6.71
N LEU A 76 9.33 8.02 -6.77
CA LEU A 76 8.77 9.33 -6.47
C LEU A 76 9.33 10.35 -7.46
N SER A 77 8.45 11.11 -8.08
CA SER A 77 8.78 12.18 -9.01
C SER A 77 8.00 13.44 -8.64
N ASP A 78 8.70 14.58 -8.67
CA ASP A 78 8.16 15.90 -8.35
C ASP A 78 8.31 16.81 -9.57
N ASP A 79 7.20 17.21 -10.17
CA ASP A 79 7.15 18.24 -11.21
C ASP A 79 6.83 19.59 -10.58
N ALA A 80 7.88 20.39 -10.38
CA ALA A 80 7.79 21.71 -9.77
C ALA A 80 7.08 22.76 -10.64
N ALA A 81 7.02 22.58 -11.97
CA ALA A 81 6.35 23.51 -12.85
C ALA A 81 4.83 23.44 -12.68
N THR A 82 4.29 22.22 -12.59
CA THR A 82 2.85 21.99 -12.38
C THR A 82 2.47 21.77 -10.92
N ARG A 83 3.45 21.67 -10.02
CA ARG A 83 3.29 21.28 -8.61
C ARG A 83 2.54 19.96 -8.45
N THR A 84 2.91 19.01 -9.31
CA THR A 84 2.34 17.66 -9.35
C THR A 84 3.38 16.66 -8.90
N VAL A 85 2.99 15.80 -7.98
CA VAL A 85 3.83 14.74 -7.43
C VAL A 85 3.24 13.40 -7.86
N THR A 86 4.08 12.55 -8.44
CA THR A 86 3.72 11.18 -8.82
C THR A 86 4.51 10.22 -7.95
N ALA A 87 3.82 9.28 -7.30
CA ALA A 87 4.47 8.20 -6.56
C ALA A 87 3.95 6.85 -7.03
N SER A 88 4.84 5.86 -7.08
CA SER A 88 4.49 4.47 -7.37
C SER A 88 5.03 3.55 -6.29
N GLY A 89 4.34 2.42 -6.10
CA GLY A 89 4.72 1.39 -5.14
C GLY A 89 3.82 0.16 -5.31
N MET A 90 4.39 -1.03 -5.12
CA MET A 90 3.64 -2.30 -5.20
C MET A 90 2.75 -2.45 -6.46
N GLY A 91 3.23 -1.95 -7.61
CA GLY A 91 2.52 -2.04 -8.89
C GLY A 91 1.36 -1.03 -9.07
N ARG A 92 1.20 -0.06 -8.17
CA ARG A 92 0.24 1.05 -8.28
C ARG A 92 0.97 2.38 -8.43
N SER A 93 0.28 3.36 -9.02
CA SER A 93 0.79 4.71 -9.23
C SER A 93 -0.33 5.72 -9.00
N ASN A 94 -0.05 6.76 -8.21
CA ASN A 94 -1.00 7.81 -7.88
C ASN A 94 -0.32 9.17 -8.02
N ARG A 95 -1.14 10.19 -8.28
CA ARG A 95 -0.69 11.57 -8.42
C ARG A 95 -1.38 12.46 -7.42
N ALA A 96 -0.65 13.42 -6.88
CA ALA A 96 -1.19 14.51 -6.09
C ALA A 96 -0.78 15.84 -6.72
N MET A 97 -1.69 16.81 -6.73
CA MET A 97 -1.42 18.16 -7.24
C MET A 97 -1.78 19.19 -6.19
N TRP A 98 -0.93 20.20 -6.05
CA TRP A 98 -1.24 21.38 -5.24
C TRP A 98 -2.22 22.27 -6.01
N LEU A 99 -3.39 22.52 -5.43
CA LEU A 99 -4.48 23.27 -6.08
C LEU A 99 -4.61 24.73 -5.61
N GLY A 100 -3.85 25.13 -4.59
CA GLY A 100 -3.97 26.44 -3.97
C GLY A 100 -3.86 26.37 -2.45
N GLU A 101 -3.69 27.53 -1.82
CA GLU A 101 -3.58 27.64 -0.35
C GLU A 101 -4.83 27.12 0.39
N ARG A 102 -6.03 27.28 -0.20
CA ARG A 102 -7.28 26.82 0.41
C ARG A 102 -7.48 25.32 0.34
N GLN A 103 -7.11 24.71 -0.79
CA GLN A 103 -7.37 23.29 -1.05
C GLN A 103 -6.18 22.40 -0.66
N GLY A 104 -4.98 22.97 -0.64
CA GLY A 104 -3.71 22.27 -0.47
C GLY A 104 -3.47 21.25 -1.58
N CYS A 105 -2.85 20.13 -1.21
CA CYS A 105 -2.62 19.01 -2.11
C CYS A 105 -3.79 18.04 -2.13
N ARG A 106 -4.23 17.68 -3.35
CA ARG A 106 -5.29 16.70 -3.59
C ARG A 106 -4.78 15.58 -4.48
N LEU A 107 -5.26 14.37 -4.20
CA LEU A 107 -5.07 13.24 -5.10
C LEU A 107 -5.85 13.51 -6.38
N LEU A 108 -5.20 13.31 -7.51
CA LEU A 108 -5.85 13.28 -8.80
C LEU A 108 -6.48 11.90 -8.95
N SER A 109 -7.79 11.86 -9.13
CA SER A 109 -8.48 10.64 -9.53
C SER A 109 -7.91 10.19 -10.88
N THR A 110 -7.26 9.03 -10.90
CA THR A 110 -6.97 8.32 -12.15
C THR A 110 -8.33 7.98 -12.78
N PRO A 111 -8.58 8.30 -14.07
CA PRO A 111 -9.79 7.87 -14.75
C PRO A 111 -9.89 6.34 -14.81
#